data_AF-A0A369XRF9-F1
#
_entry.id   AF-A0A369XRF9-F1
#
_cell.length_a   1.000
_cell.length_b   1.000
_cell.length_c   1.000
_cell.angle_alpha   90.00
_cell.angle_beta   90.00
_cell.angle_gamma   90.00
#
_symmetry.space_group_name_H-M   'P 1'
#
loop_
_entity.id
_entity.type
_entity.pdbx_description
1 polymer ?
#
loop_
_entity_poly.entity_id
_entity_poly.type
_entity_poly.pdbx_seq_one_letter_code
_entity_poly.pdbx_strand_id
1 'polypeptide(L)'
;DASRSLKNIRLLQESATIFALVIFGFLMNNFIDKGLAIMALSGAVVLILVTKREPMEVFKHVEWDTLFFFMGLFMLIQGIEATGLVDIVGHNIVKYTRGNFPLAVSMIMWVSALFTSVIGNVANAAMV
;
A
#
# COMPACT_ATOMS: atom_id res chain seq x y z
N ASP A 1 4.90 33.72 -10.34
CA ASP A 1 6.11 33.57 -11.18
C ASP A 1 6.53 32.09 -11.28
N ALA A 2 5.72 31.28 -11.97
CA ALA A 2 5.97 29.82 -12.08
C ALA A 2 7.14 29.48 -13.01
N SER A 3 7.47 30.37 -13.95
CA SER A 3 8.57 30.22 -14.91
C SER A 3 9.96 30.31 -14.28
N ARG A 4 10.12 30.87 -13.06
CA ARG A 4 11.40 30.94 -12.35
C ARG A 4 11.81 29.65 -11.63
N SER A 5 10.87 28.74 -11.32
CA SER A 5 11.18 27.44 -10.68
C SER A 5 11.43 26.29 -11.65
N LEU A 6 11.06 26.45 -12.93
CA LEU A 6 11.34 25.47 -13.98
C LEU A 6 12.80 25.60 -14.44
N LYS A 7 13.73 25.09 -13.62
CA LYS A 7 15.17 25.10 -13.92
C LYS A 7 15.55 24.27 -15.16
N ASN A 8 14.78 23.22 -15.51
CA ASN A 8 15.06 22.35 -16.65
C ASN A 8 13.79 21.69 -17.21
N ILE A 9 13.29 22.21 -18.33
CA ILE A 9 12.10 21.67 -19.02
C ILE A 9 12.33 20.25 -19.54
N ARG A 10 13.58 19.92 -19.90
CA ARG A 10 13.97 18.60 -20.43
C ARG A 10 13.86 17.50 -19.38
N LEU A 11 14.41 17.75 -18.18
CA LEU A 11 14.30 16.83 -17.04
C LEU A 11 12.84 16.62 -16.63
N LEU A 12 12.01 17.67 -16.70
CA LEU A 12 10.58 17.55 -16.41
C LEU A 12 9.89 16.60 -17.40
N GLN A 13 10.15 16.76 -18.69
CA GLN A 13 9.58 15.89 -19.73
C GLN A 13 10.06 14.43 -19.60
N GLU A 14 11.34 14.22 -19.33
CA GLU A 14 11.91 12.88 -19.11
C GLU A 14 11.27 12.21 -17.88
N SER A 15 11.16 12.93 -16.77
CA SER A 15 10.56 12.44 -15.53
C SER A 15 9.07 12.16 -15.71
N ALA A 16 8.33 13.05 -16.37
CA ALA A 16 6.91 12.87 -16.67
C ALA A 16 6.66 11.68 -17.61
N THR A 17 7.52 11.47 -18.59
CA THR A 17 7.43 10.33 -19.51
C THR A 17 7.63 9.02 -18.77
N ILE A 18 8.67 8.92 -17.94
CA ILE A 18 8.94 7.71 -17.15
C ILE A 18 7.82 7.48 -16.12
N PHE A 19 7.34 8.54 -15.48
CA PHE A 19 6.20 8.44 -14.56
C PHE A 19 4.94 7.91 -15.26
N ALA A 20 4.61 8.43 -16.45
CA ALA A 20 3.49 7.93 -17.24
C ALA A 20 3.67 6.46 -17.66
N LEU A 21 4.90 6.04 -18.00
CA LEU A 21 5.21 4.64 -18.29
C LEU A 21 5.02 3.74 -17.06
N VAL A 22 5.38 4.19 -15.86
CA VAL A 22 5.15 3.44 -14.61
C VAL A 22 3.66 3.27 -14.35
N ILE A 23 2.87 4.35 -14.51
CA ILE A 23 1.41 4.28 -14.37
C ILE A 23 0.80 3.32 -15.40
N PHE A 24 1.26 3.39 -16.66
CA PHE A 24 0.83 2.45 -17.68
C PHE A 24 1.19 1.00 -17.33
N GLY A 25 2.39 0.79 -16.78
CA GLY A 25 2.82 -0.50 -16.22
C GLY A 25 1.85 -0.99 -15.14
N PHE A 26 1.46 -0.13 -14.19
CA PHE A 26 0.47 -0.48 -13.15
C PHE A 26 -0.87 -0.94 -13.74
N LEU A 27 -1.33 -0.29 -14.80
CA LEU A 27 -2.57 -0.70 -15.49
C LEU A 27 -2.41 -2.04 -16.20
N MET A 28 -1.24 -2.30 -16.78
CA MET A 28 -0.90 -3.57 -17.43
C MET A 28 -0.50 -4.68 -16.45
N ASN A 29 -0.42 -4.42 -15.14
CA ASN A 29 -0.01 -5.42 -14.15
C ASN A 29 -0.83 -6.71 -14.26
N ASN A 30 -2.12 -6.60 -14.55
CA ASN A 30 -3.05 -7.72 -14.68
C ASN A 30 -2.62 -8.75 -15.75
N PHE A 31 -1.76 -8.36 -16.71
CA PHE A 31 -1.21 -9.25 -17.73
C PHE A 31 0.24 -9.69 -17.45
N ILE A 32 0.98 -8.92 -16.64
CA ILE A 32 2.43 -9.08 -16.46
C ILE A 32 2.74 -9.89 -15.19
N ASP A 33 1.84 -9.92 -14.21
CA ASP A 33 1.86 -10.77 -13.01
C ASP A 33 3.19 -10.77 -12.22
N LYS A 34 3.95 -9.68 -12.32
CA LYS A 34 5.21 -9.47 -11.60
C LYS A 34 5.04 -8.61 -10.34
N GLY A 35 3.87 -8.00 -10.15
CA GLY A 35 3.55 -7.18 -8.99
C GLY A 35 3.94 -5.70 -9.15
N LEU A 36 3.14 -4.84 -8.52
CA LEU A 36 3.25 -3.38 -8.60
C LEU A 36 4.60 -2.86 -8.08
N ALA A 37 5.14 -3.48 -7.03
CA ALA A 37 6.42 -3.08 -6.44
C ALA A 37 7.58 -3.17 -7.42
N ILE A 38 7.66 -4.27 -8.20
CA ILE A 38 8.73 -4.46 -9.19
C ILE A 38 8.63 -3.39 -10.28
N MET A 39 7.43 -3.06 -10.73
CA MET A 39 7.22 -2.01 -11.73
C MET A 39 7.62 -0.63 -11.21
N ALA A 40 7.23 -0.28 -9.98
CA ALA A 40 7.60 0.98 -9.34
C ALA A 40 9.14 1.11 -9.22
N LEU A 41 9.79 0.07 -8.71
CA LEU A 41 11.25 0.04 -8.53
C LEU A 41 11.98 0.10 -9.88
N SER A 42 11.51 -0.63 -10.89
CA SER A 42 12.10 -0.59 -12.22
C SER A 42 12.03 0.81 -12.84
N GLY A 43 10.89 1.50 -12.70
CA GLY A 43 10.72 2.87 -13.15
C GLY A 43 11.63 3.85 -12.41
N ALA A 44 11.77 3.68 -11.08
CA ALA A 44 12.69 4.48 -10.27
C ALA A 44 14.15 4.29 -10.72
N VAL A 45 14.58 3.04 -10.97
CA VAL A 45 15.92 2.73 -11.48
C VAL A 45 16.16 3.38 -12.85
N VAL A 46 15.21 3.26 -13.78
CA VAL A 46 15.31 3.89 -15.10
C VAL A 46 15.40 5.42 -14.97
N LEU A 47 14.59 6.02 -14.09
CA LEU A 47 14.61 7.47 -13.85
C LEU A 47 15.95 7.94 -13.29
N ILE A 48 16.53 7.22 -12.33
CA ILE A 48 17.84 7.54 -11.76
C ILE A 48 18.92 7.48 -12.84
N LEU A 49 18.90 6.45 -13.69
CA LEU A 49 19.86 6.28 -14.80
C LEU A 49 19.76 7.42 -15.83
N VAL A 50 18.53 7.81 -16.21
CA VAL A 50 18.30 8.88 -17.21
C VAL A 50 18.67 10.25 -16.64
N THR A 51 18.28 10.54 -15.39
CA THR A 51 18.53 11.83 -14.75
C THR A 51 19.97 11.98 -14.24
N LYS A 52 20.76 10.89 -14.24
CA LYS A 52 22.14 10.82 -13.73
C LYS A 52 22.27 11.38 -12.30
N ARG A 53 21.22 11.21 -11.49
CA ARG A 53 21.21 11.59 -10.07
C ARG A 53 22.01 10.57 -9.27
N GLU A 54 22.70 11.02 -8.23
CA GLU A 54 23.34 10.10 -7.30
C GLU A 54 22.26 9.30 -6.54
N PRO A 55 22.33 7.95 -6.53
CA PRO A 55 21.36 7.12 -5.83
C PRO A 55 21.22 7.50 -4.35
N MET A 56 22.32 7.90 -3.72
CA MET A 56 22.36 8.32 -2.31
C MET A 56 21.48 9.54 -2.03
N GLU A 57 21.36 10.49 -2.97
CA GLU A 57 20.43 11.62 -2.81
C GLU A 57 18.97 11.15 -2.90
N VAL A 58 18.67 10.19 -3.75
CA VAL A 58 17.30 9.69 -3.94
C VAL A 58 16.86 8.86 -2.73
N PHE A 59 17.72 8.00 -2.19
CA PHE A 59 17.41 7.20 -1.00
C PHE A 59 17.17 8.05 0.27
N LYS A 60 17.74 9.26 0.35
CA LYS A 60 17.45 10.20 1.44
C LYS A 60 16.02 10.73 1.44
N HIS A 61 15.36 10.73 0.28
CA HIS A 61 13.97 11.17 0.14
C HIS A 61 12.98 10.02 0.35
N VAL A 62 13.47 8.79 0.53
CA VAL A 62 12.61 7.65 0.90
C VAL A 62 12.19 7.82 2.36
N GLU A 63 10.89 7.69 2.61
CA GLU A 63 10.33 7.72 3.96
C GLU A 63 10.54 6.37 4.66
N TRP A 64 11.75 6.14 5.16
CA TRP A 64 12.11 4.90 5.85
C TRP A 64 11.22 4.63 7.06
N ASP A 65 10.90 5.66 7.84
CA ASP A 65 10.03 5.56 9.02
C ASP A 65 8.65 4.99 8.66
N THR A 66 8.07 5.45 7.55
CA THR A 66 6.78 4.97 7.02
C THR A 66 6.86 3.49 6.61
N LEU A 67 7.95 3.07 5.94
CA LEU A 67 8.15 1.66 5.55
C LEU A 67 8.29 0.75 6.78
N PHE A 68 9.10 1.14 7.76
CA PHE A 68 9.28 0.36 9.00
C PHE A 68 8.00 0.31 9.83
N PHE A 69 7.23 1.40 9.87
CA PHE A 69 5.92 1.43 10.49
C PHE A 69 4.97 0.41 9.85
N PHE A 70 4.84 0.38 8.52
CA PHE A 70 3.97 -0.59 7.85
C PHE A 70 4.46 -2.04 8.02
N MET A 71 5.77 -2.28 7.99
CA MET A 71 6.30 -3.61 8.29
C MET A 71 5.93 -4.08 9.71
N GLY A 72 6.08 -3.20 10.71
CA GLY A 72 5.69 -3.49 12.10
C GLY A 72 4.18 -3.72 12.24
N LEU A 73 3.37 -2.88 11.58
CA LEU A 73 1.91 -3.01 11.57
C LEU A 73 1.45 -4.34 10.97
N PHE A 74 2.02 -4.75 9.83
CA PHE A 74 1.70 -6.04 9.22
C PHE A 74 2.17 -7.23 10.06
N MET A 75 3.36 -7.15 10.68
CA MET A 75 3.81 -8.17 11.63
C MET A 75 2.87 -8.29 12.84
N LEU A 76 2.38 -7.17 13.37
CA LEU A 76 1.45 -7.16 14.49
C LEU A 76 0.11 -7.81 14.11
N ILE A 77 -0.44 -7.47 12.94
CA ILE A 77 -1.70 -8.05 12.45
C ILE A 77 -1.55 -9.56 12.24
N GLN A 78 -0.49 -9.99 11.55
CA GLN A 78 -0.18 -11.41 11.37
C GLN A 78 -0.01 -12.14 12.72
N GLY A 79 0.59 -11.47 13.70
CA GLY A 79 0.71 -12.00 15.07
C GLY A 79 -0.66 -12.18 15.74
N ILE A 80 -1.57 -11.21 15.61
CA ILE A 80 -2.94 -11.32 16.13
C ILE A 80 -3.70 -12.44 15.43
N GLU A 81 -3.61 -12.53 14.11
CA GLU A 81 -4.26 -13.59 13.33
C GLU A 81 -3.75 -14.97 13.75
N ALA A 82 -2.43 -15.15 13.89
CA ALA A 82 -1.82 -16.40 14.33
C ALA A 82 -2.25 -16.85 15.74
N THR A 83 -2.72 -15.94 16.61
CA THR A 83 -3.27 -16.31 17.93
C THR A 83 -4.70 -16.88 17.85
N GLY A 84 -5.36 -16.81 16.70
CA GLY A 84 -6.76 -17.20 16.52
C GLY A 84 -7.77 -16.24 17.15
N LEU A 85 -7.32 -15.05 17.61
CA LEU A 85 -8.20 -14.06 18.24
C LEU A 85 -9.36 -13.65 17.30
N VAL A 86 -9.05 -13.51 16.02
CA VAL A 86 -10.01 -13.15 14.95
C VAL A 86 -11.11 -14.20 14.84
N ASP A 87 -10.73 -15.47 14.81
CA ASP A 87 -11.66 -16.60 14.74
C ASP A 87 -12.54 -16.68 15.99
N ILE A 88 -11.97 -16.44 17.17
CA ILE A 88 -12.72 -16.43 18.43
C ILE A 88 -13.79 -15.33 18.41
N VAL A 89 -13.45 -14.12 17.97
CA VAL A 89 -14.39 -13.01 17.84
C VAL A 89 -15.47 -13.33 16.82
N GLY A 90 -15.10 -13.86 15.64
CA GLY A 90 -16.03 -14.26 14.59
C GLY A 90 -17.05 -15.31 15.07
N HIS A 91 -16.59 -16.39 15.70
CA HIS A 91 -17.46 -17.43 16.25
C HIS A 91 -18.40 -16.89 17.34
N ASN A 92 -17.91 -16.00 18.19
CA ASN A 92 -18.73 -15.37 19.23
C ASN A 92 -19.86 -14.52 18.63
N ILE A 93 -19.57 -13.76 17.57
CA ILE A 93 -20.60 -12.98 16.86
C ILE A 93 -21.65 -13.92 16.27
N VAL A 94 -21.24 -14.96 15.51
CA VAL A 94 -22.17 -15.92 14.89
C VAL A 94 -23.06 -16.61 15.93
N LYS A 95 -22.48 -17.00 17.08
CA LYS A 95 -23.20 -17.60 18.20
C LYS A 95 -24.21 -16.63 18.81
N TYR A 96 -23.83 -15.37 19.01
CA TYR A 96 -24.71 -14.33 19.56
C TYR A 96 -25.89 -14.03 18.62
N THR A 97 -25.62 -14.03 17.32
CA THR A 97 -26.61 -13.81 16.27
C THR A 97 -27.53 -15.01 16.01
N ARG A 98 -27.30 -16.15 16.68
CA ARG A 98 -28.06 -17.40 16.49
C ARG A 98 -28.10 -17.87 15.03
N GLY A 99 -27.07 -17.55 14.24
CA GLY A 99 -27.00 -17.90 12.82
C GLY A 99 -27.84 -17.03 11.86
N ASN A 100 -28.42 -15.91 12.31
CA ASN A 100 -29.09 -14.96 11.41
C ASN A 100 -28.06 -14.25 10.51
N PHE A 101 -27.94 -14.71 9.27
CA PHE A 101 -26.89 -14.28 8.33
C PHE A 101 -26.81 -12.75 8.14
N PRO A 102 -27.91 -12.01 7.83
CA PRO A 102 -27.87 -10.55 7.73
C PRO A 102 -27.33 -9.85 8.98
N LEU A 103 -27.75 -10.27 10.16
CA LEU A 103 -27.35 -9.63 11.41
C LEU A 103 -25.88 -9.94 11.74
N ALA A 104 -25.39 -11.14 11.43
CA ALA A 104 -24.02 -11.54 11.70
C ALA A 104 -23.05 -10.77 10.80
N VAL A 105 -23.37 -10.66 9.51
CA VAL A 105 -22.59 -9.85 8.56
C VAL A 105 -22.56 -8.38 8.99
N SER A 106 -23.70 -7.81 9.40
CA SER A 106 -23.73 -6.42 9.87
C SER A 106 -22.84 -6.20 11.11
N MET A 107 -22.87 -7.11 12.09
CA MET A 107 -22.04 -7.02 13.29
C MET A 107 -20.56 -7.13 12.96
N ILE A 108 -20.17 -8.09 12.12
CA ILE A 108 -18.79 -8.25 11.67
C ILE A 108 -18.33 -6.97 10.97
N MET A 109 -19.12 -6.41 10.05
CA MET A 109 -18.76 -5.15 9.37
C MET A 109 -18.59 -3.98 10.34
N TRP A 110 -19.48 -3.82 11.33
CA TRP A 110 -19.36 -2.76 12.32
C TRP A 110 -18.11 -2.93 13.20
N VAL A 111 -17.81 -4.15 13.62
CA VAL A 111 -16.59 -4.46 14.38
C VAL A 111 -15.35 -4.17 13.52
N SER A 112 -15.27 -4.69 12.29
CA SER A 112 -14.16 -4.42 11.36
C SER A 112 -13.99 -2.93 11.06
N ALA A 113 -15.08 -2.18 10.89
CA ALA A 113 -15.04 -0.74 10.65
C ALA A 113 -14.44 0.03 11.85
N LEU A 114 -14.79 -0.36 13.08
CA LEU A 114 -14.20 0.25 14.29
C LEU A 114 -12.69 0.01 14.36
N PHE A 115 -12.26 -1.24 14.10
CA PHE A 115 -10.84 -1.61 14.13
C PHE A 115 -10.02 -1.05 12.95
N THR A 116 -10.65 -0.72 11.82
CA THR A 116 -9.98 -0.13 10.64
C THR A 116 -9.27 1.18 10.96
N SER A 117 -9.78 1.98 11.92
CA SER A 117 -9.14 3.24 12.32
C SER A 117 -7.83 3.05 13.08
N VAL A 118 -7.69 1.93 13.81
CA VAL A 118 -6.52 1.60 14.62
C VAL A 118 -5.50 0.79 13.81
N ILE A 119 -5.99 -0.18 13.04
CA ILE A 119 -5.18 -1.08 12.22
C ILE A 119 -4.76 -0.40 10.91
N GLY A 120 -5.50 0.63 10.46
CA GLY A 120 -5.30 1.26 9.16
C GLY A 120 -5.98 0.48 8.03
N ASN A 121 -6.49 1.21 7.05
CA ASN A 121 -7.23 0.67 5.90
C ASN A 121 -6.41 -0.29 5.03
N VAL A 122 -5.15 0.05 4.72
CA VAL A 122 -4.26 -0.79 3.90
C VAL A 122 -3.99 -2.12 4.59
N ALA A 123 -3.79 -2.10 5.90
CA ALA A 123 -3.41 -3.27 6.68
C ALA A 123 -4.62 -4.17 6.98
N ASN A 124 -5.77 -3.58 7.28
CA ASN A 124 -7.03 -4.31 7.43
C ASN A 124 -7.46 -4.99 6.11
N ALA A 125 -7.23 -4.35 4.96
CA ALA A 125 -7.52 -4.96 3.65
C ALA A 125 -6.59 -6.12 3.27
N ALA A 126 -5.44 -6.26 3.93
CA ALA A 126 -4.57 -7.43 3.74
C ALA A 126 -5.00 -8.64 4.59
N MET A 127 -5.82 -8.40 5.62
CA MET A 127 -6.28 -9.38 6.60
C MET A 127 -7.64 -9.99 6.25
N VAL A 128 -8.49 -9.26 5.52
CA VAL A 128 -9.82 -9.68 5.05
C VAL A 128 -9.73 -10.22 3.63
#